data_AF-A0A7C5DTS3-F1
#
_entry.id   AF-A0A7C5DTS3-F1
#
_cell.length_a   1.000
_cell.length_b   1.000
_cell.length_c   1.000
_cell.angle_alpha   90.00
_cell.angle_beta   90.00
_cell.angle_gamma   90.00
#
_symmetry.space_group_name_H-M   'P 1'
#
loop_
_entity.id
_entity.type
_entity.pdbx_description
1 polymer ?
#
loop_
_entity_poly.entity_id
_entity_poly.type
_entity_poly.pdbx_seq_one_letter_code
_entity_poly.pdbx_strand_id
1 'polypeptide(L)'
;DKNTVAMPAGMGRKVPFPNYKSSHGKSKLLPILESESEVSIDEKTVGVNVMTLLPWRKDNLSGDFVFAGESVSIKPTGKKAYLVTMDGQYRKDIETPDTEDKTGFGDRSQKGRGLIQVMPIGGDEKQHEELAQKHHGKQRFYTLTRKDKKSFYDPMAENVGNAVKKAGKQTPVYLDPYKWEMIIDLDRCTGCSACVAACYAENNIPPVGKDRSNIGREMSWLRIERYFEKNKQTGQLETYYTPQMCQQCDNAGCEPVCPVFATYQTPDGLNAMVYNRCVGTRYCSNNCVYKQRRFNWRSYQFPSPLHMQLNPAVSVRCKGVMEKCTFCHHRIREMKDLAKDQGRDVNDGEIQTACQQACPADAIIFGNIMDNNSKIKRIKEKNRRTYIQLPELNFQPAITYLKKVNHHNTKA
;
A
#
# COMPACT_ATOMS: atom_id res chain seq x y z
N ASP A 1 25.67 -14.89 25.67
CA ASP A 1 24.89 -15.34 26.84
C ASP A 1 23.44 -15.61 26.51
N LYS A 2 22.83 -16.61 27.14
CA LYS A 2 21.40 -16.99 26.97
C LYS A 2 20.41 -15.98 27.57
N ASN A 3 20.91 -14.86 28.12
CA ASN A 3 20.15 -13.81 28.81
C ASN A 3 20.30 -12.43 28.16
N THR A 4 20.87 -12.32 26.97
CA THR A 4 21.12 -11.01 26.34
C THR A 4 19.92 -10.57 25.50
N VAL A 5 19.35 -9.40 25.82
CA VAL A 5 18.35 -8.72 25.00
C VAL A 5 19.09 -7.80 24.03
N ALA A 6 19.10 -8.13 22.73
CA ALA A 6 19.61 -7.25 21.68
C ALA A 6 18.52 -6.29 21.19
N MET A 7 18.85 -5.01 21.06
CA MET A 7 17.95 -3.95 20.60
C MET A 7 18.53 -3.24 19.36
N PRO A 8 17.93 -3.37 18.17
CA PRO A 8 18.11 -2.40 17.10
C PRO A 8 17.15 -1.22 17.27
N ALA A 9 17.64 -0.01 16.97
CA ALA A 9 16.93 1.25 17.06
C ALA A 9 15.63 1.23 16.23
N GLY A 10 14.49 1.42 16.91
CA GLY A 10 13.17 1.50 16.30
C GLY A 10 12.17 2.11 17.27
N MET A 11 11.61 3.27 16.89
CA MET A 11 10.67 4.07 17.68
C MET A 11 9.32 3.36 17.86
N GLY A 12 8.72 3.40 19.06
CA GLY A 12 7.37 2.85 19.28
C GLY A 12 6.98 2.46 20.72
N ARG A 13 5.69 2.19 20.96
CA ARG A 13 5.01 2.18 22.29
C ARG A 13 5.41 1.06 23.28
N LYS A 14 5.40 1.39 24.58
CA LYS A 14 5.07 0.43 25.66
C LYS A 14 3.59 0.07 25.61
N VAL A 15 3.26 -0.99 24.90
CA VAL A 15 2.35 -1.98 25.45
C VAL A 15 3.14 -3.28 25.43
N PRO A 16 3.24 -4.05 26.54
CA PRO A 16 3.77 -5.39 26.44
C PRO A 16 2.94 -6.10 25.38
N PHE A 17 3.52 -6.32 24.19
CA PHE A 17 2.84 -7.08 23.15
C PHE A 17 2.49 -8.44 23.76
N PRO A 18 1.19 -8.75 23.93
CA PRO A 18 0.80 -10.09 24.32
C PRO A 18 1.33 -10.97 23.19
N ASN A 19 2.33 -11.79 23.48
CA ASN A 19 2.88 -12.79 22.56
C ASN A 19 3.57 -12.31 21.26
N TYR A 20 4.24 -11.16 21.21
CA TYR A 20 5.41 -11.08 20.30
C TYR A 20 6.49 -12.01 20.88
N LYS A 21 6.42 -13.30 20.53
CA LYS A 21 7.60 -14.14 20.56
C LYS A 21 8.45 -13.58 19.43
N SER A 22 9.54 -12.89 19.76
CA SER A 22 10.63 -12.84 18.80
C SER A 22 10.90 -14.30 18.39
N SER A 23 11.37 -14.53 17.17
CA SER A 23 11.82 -15.85 16.73
C SER A 23 12.82 -16.50 17.71
N HIS A 24 13.29 -15.78 18.73
CA HIS A 24 14.12 -16.23 19.84
C HIS A 24 13.46 -15.98 21.23
N GLY A 25 12.62 -16.91 21.68
CA GLY A 25 12.42 -17.19 23.12
C GLY A 25 11.63 -16.18 23.99
N LYS A 26 12.05 -16.04 25.27
CA LYS A 26 11.39 -15.29 26.37
C LYS A 26 11.54 -13.76 26.27
N SER A 27 12.23 -13.25 25.26
CA SER A 27 12.56 -11.84 25.13
C SER A 27 11.33 -11.02 24.70
N LYS A 28 11.10 -9.89 25.38
CA LYS A 28 10.05 -8.92 25.07
C LYS A 28 10.69 -7.63 24.56
N LEU A 29 10.23 -7.15 23.41
CA LEU A 29 10.71 -5.92 22.80
C LEU A 29 9.89 -4.73 23.31
N LEU A 30 10.56 -3.75 23.91
CA LEU A 30 9.98 -2.46 24.32
C LEU A 30 10.64 -1.38 23.44
N PRO A 31 9.90 -0.76 22.52
CA PRO A 31 10.47 0.27 21.68
C PRO A 31 10.55 1.59 22.47
N ILE A 32 11.45 2.49 22.09
CA ILE A 32 11.67 3.77 22.76
C ILE A 32 10.71 4.81 22.15
N LEU A 33 10.00 5.56 23.00
CA LEU A 33 9.24 6.76 22.63
C LEU A 33 9.64 7.84 23.62
N GLU A 34 10.40 8.81 23.15
CA GLU A 34 10.60 10.07 23.86
C GLU A 34 9.45 11.01 23.49
N SER A 35 8.74 11.50 24.49
CA SER A 35 8.02 12.77 24.37
C SER A 35 8.66 13.70 25.40
N GLU A 36 9.81 14.26 25.05
CA GLU A 36 10.20 15.54 25.64
C GLU A 36 9.71 16.63 24.69
N SER A 37 8.81 17.46 25.17
CA SER A 37 8.67 18.79 24.61
C SER A 37 8.30 19.75 25.72
N GLU A 38 9.28 20.57 26.11
CA GLU A 38 9.07 21.89 26.71
C GLU A 38 8.34 22.86 25.73
N VAL A 39 7.99 22.40 24.53
CA VAL A 39 7.13 23.11 23.60
C VAL A 39 5.68 22.79 23.94
N SER A 40 4.92 23.81 24.35
CA SER A 40 3.48 23.76 24.59
C SER A 40 2.70 23.56 23.28
N ILE A 41 2.84 22.39 22.68
CA ILE A 41 1.79 21.83 21.84
C ILE A 41 0.94 21.01 22.82
N ASP A 42 -0.37 21.23 22.81
CA ASP A 42 -1.37 20.61 23.70
C ASP A 42 -1.53 19.09 23.40
N GLU A 43 -0.41 18.38 23.20
CA GLU A 43 -0.35 16.96 22.94
C GLU A 43 -0.43 16.20 24.26
N LYS A 44 -1.64 15.71 24.54
CA LYS A 44 -1.89 14.57 25.43
C LYS A 44 -0.79 13.52 25.24
N THR A 45 0.12 13.40 26.21
CA THR A 45 1.22 12.41 26.29
C THR A 45 0.91 11.11 25.51
N VAL A 46 1.56 10.90 24.36
CA VAL A 46 1.34 9.74 23.50
C VAL A 46 2.34 8.63 23.83
N GLY A 47 2.02 7.82 24.84
CA GLY A 47 2.82 6.64 25.20
C GLY A 47 3.43 6.73 26.60
N VAL A 48 4.41 5.86 26.87
CA VAL A 48 5.14 5.85 28.14
C VAL A 48 6.63 5.87 27.79
N ASN A 49 7.36 6.82 28.36
CA ASN A 49 8.80 6.92 28.16
C ASN A 49 9.49 5.63 28.66
N VAL A 50 10.29 4.99 27.81
CA VAL A 50 10.97 3.71 28.09
C VAL A 50 12.35 3.91 28.68
N MET A 51 12.94 5.06 28.43
CA MET A 51 14.27 5.42 28.91
C MET A 51 14.33 5.44 30.43
N THR A 52 13.21 5.74 31.10
CA THR A 52 13.10 5.67 32.57
C THR A 52 13.27 4.27 33.15
N LEU A 53 13.13 3.21 32.34
CA LEU A 53 13.28 1.83 32.78
C LEU A 53 14.61 1.19 32.35
N LEU A 54 15.38 1.85 31.49
CA LEU A 54 16.61 1.30 30.94
C LEU A 54 17.82 1.92 31.65
N PRO A 55 18.57 1.18 32.47
CA PRO A 55 19.84 1.68 32.96
C PRO A 55 20.80 1.86 31.78
N TRP A 56 21.52 2.99 31.75
CA TRP A 56 22.63 3.16 30.82
C TRP A 56 23.84 2.39 31.35
N ARG A 57 24.55 1.69 30.47
CA ARG A 57 25.88 1.15 30.75
C ARG A 57 26.81 1.48 29.61
N LYS A 58 28.07 1.73 29.95
CA LYS A 58 29.13 1.82 28.94
C LYS A 58 29.42 0.41 28.46
N ASP A 59 29.27 0.16 27.16
CA ASP A 59 29.72 -1.07 26.56
C ASP A 59 31.25 -1.10 26.58
N ASN A 60 31.81 -2.15 27.16
CA ASN A 60 33.25 -2.28 27.34
C ASN A 60 33.99 -2.50 26.02
N LEU A 61 33.31 -2.94 24.96
CA LEU A 61 33.89 -3.19 23.65
C LEU A 61 33.86 -1.96 22.74
N SER A 62 32.71 -1.28 22.63
CA SER A 62 32.58 -0.07 21.80
C SER A 62 32.93 1.23 22.52
N GLY A 63 32.90 1.24 23.85
CA GLY A 63 33.03 2.48 24.65
C GLY A 63 31.77 3.36 24.64
N ASP A 64 30.74 2.97 23.90
CA ASP A 64 29.48 3.70 23.76
C ASP A 64 28.52 3.42 24.91
N PHE A 65 27.60 4.35 25.17
CA PHE A 65 26.51 4.14 26.12
C PHE A 65 25.41 3.29 25.47
N VAL A 66 25.17 2.11 26.04
CA VAL A 66 24.13 1.18 25.61
C VAL A 66 23.02 1.14 26.66
N PHE A 67 21.78 1.23 26.20
CA PHE A 67 20.59 1.01 27.01
C PHE A 67 20.22 -0.46 26.98
N ALA A 68 20.59 -1.21 28.02
CA ALA A 68 20.32 -2.64 28.13
C ALA A 68 19.74 -3.00 29.50
N GLY A 69 18.54 -3.58 29.52
CA GLY A 69 17.92 -4.15 30.71
C GLY A 69 18.25 -5.65 30.83
N GLU A 70 18.79 -6.09 31.96
CA GLU A 70 19.17 -7.48 32.21
C GLU A 70 17.99 -8.38 32.63
N SER A 71 17.01 -7.83 33.35
CA SER A 71 15.81 -8.58 33.75
C SER A 71 14.64 -7.64 34.08
N VAL A 72 13.43 -8.04 33.69
CA VAL A 72 12.20 -7.30 33.96
C VAL A 72 11.14 -8.27 34.50
N SER A 73 10.55 -7.93 35.65
CA SER A 73 9.40 -8.67 36.19
C SER A 73 8.09 -8.04 35.67
N ILE A 74 7.26 -8.84 34.99
CA ILE A 74 6.00 -8.38 34.40
C ILE A 74 4.84 -8.81 35.29
N LYS A 75 4.12 -7.84 35.88
CA LYS A 75 2.88 -8.08 36.62
C LYS A 75 1.67 -7.55 35.80
N PRO A 76 0.70 -8.39 35.43
CA PRO A 76 -0.52 -7.93 34.76
C PRO A 76 -1.30 -6.99 35.70
N THR A 77 -1.59 -5.77 35.23
CA THR A 77 -2.27 -4.75 36.04
C THR A 77 -3.79 -4.83 35.97
N GLY A 78 -4.36 -5.72 35.14
CA GLY A 78 -5.80 -5.84 34.89
C GLY A 78 -6.42 -4.67 34.11
N LYS A 79 -5.69 -3.56 33.91
CA LYS A 79 -6.16 -2.40 33.15
C LYS A 79 -6.13 -2.71 31.65
N LYS A 80 -7.27 -2.51 30.97
CA LYS A 80 -7.37 -2.63 29.51
C LYS A 80 -6.86 -1.35 28.84
N ALA A 81 -6.02 -1.48 27.82
CA ALA A 81 -5.52 -0.37 27.02
C ALA A 81 -6.01 -0.49 25.58
N TYR A 82 -6.41 0.64 24.99
CA TYR A 82 -6.83 0.69 23.59
C TYR A 82 -5.63 0.83 22.67
N LEU A 83 -5.37 -0.20 21.87
CA LEU A 83 -4.41 -0.20 20.77
C LEU A 83 -5.13 -0.07 19.45
N VAL A 84 -4.63 0.83 18.61
CA VAL A 84 -5.19 1.09 17.29
C VAL A 84 -4.22 0.60 16.25
N THR A 85 -4.70 -0.26 15.35
CA THR A 85 -3.98 -0.66 14.15
C THR A 85 -4.79 -0.32 12.92
N MET A 86 -4.09 0.09 11.87
CA MET A 86 -4.67 0.22 10.53
C MET A 86 -4.81 -1.16 9.85
N ASP A 87 -3.98 -2.11 10.25
CA ASP A 87 -3.98 -3.48 9.77
C ASP A 87 -4.80 -4.39 10.69
N GLY A 88 -5.72 -5.17 10.11
CA GLY A 88 -6.42 -6.24 10.81
C GLY A 88 -7.66 -6.74 10.05
N GLN A 89 -7.94 -8.03 10.16
CA GLN A 89 -9.25 -8.59 9.81
C GLN A 89 -10.07 -8.76 11.08
N TYR A 90 -11.08 -7.91 11.27
CA TYR A 90 -12.06 -8.11 12.34
C TYR A 90 -13.05 -9.20 11.92
N ARG A 91 -12.97 -10.39 12.52
CA ARG A 91 -14.04 -11.40 12.44
C ARG A 91 -14.77 -11.46 13.77
N LYS A 92 -16.10 -11.38 13.70
CA LYS A 92 -17.02 -11.57 14.84
C LYS A 92 -17.54 -13.02 14.92
N ASP A 93 -17.22 -13.81 13.91
CA ASP A 93 -17.94 -15.01 13.46
C ASP A 93 -17.12 -16.30 13.58
N ILE A 94 -15.85 -16.24 13.99
CA ILE A 94 -15.02 -17.44 14.18
C ILE A 94 -14.37 -17.42 15.55
N GLU A 95 -14.85 -18.28 16.45
CA GLU A 95 -13.99 -18.88 17.47
C GLU A 95 -12.97 -19.73 16.73
N THR A 96 -11.78 -19.20 16.45
CA THR A 96 -10.72 -19.96 15.77
C THR A 96 -10.18 -20.97 16.75
N PRO A 97 -10.38 -22.29 16.56
CA PRO A 97 -10.00 -23.28 17.57
C PRO A 97 -8.47 -23.44 17.70
N ASP A 98 -7.70 -23.13 16.64
CA ASP A 98 -6.25 -23.45 16.60
C ASP A 98 -5.33 -22.30 16.18
N THR A 99 -5.86 -21.09 16.02
CA THR A 99 -5.05 -19.88 15.97
C THR A 99 -5.52 -19.00 17.11
N GLU A 100 -4.93 -19.21 18.29
CA GLU A 100 -5.06 -18.28 19.41
C GLU A 100 -4.47 -16.92 19.01
N ASP A 101 -5.21 -16.14 18.22
CA ASP A 101 -4.94 -14.71 18.07
C ASP A 101 -5.40 -13.98 19.33
N LYS A 102 -4.70 -14.28 20.44
CA LYS A 102 -4.80 -13.57 21.72
C LYS A 102 -4.31 -12.12 21.63
N THR A 103 -3.88 -11.66 20.44
CA THR A 103 -3.27 -10.35 20.23
C THR A 103 -4.27 -9.27 19.83
N GLY A 104 -5.50 -9.64 19.47
CA GLY A 104 -6.54 -8.70 19.06
C GLY A 104 -6.24 -7.97 17.74
N PHE A 105 -5.26 -8.44 16.97
CA PHE A 105 -4.81 -7.82 15.71
C PHE A 105 -5.45 -8.43 14.45
N GLY A 106 -6.29 -9.46 14.61
CA GLY A 106 -7.00 -10.13 13.53
C GLY A 106 -6.09 -11.07 12.74
N ASP A 107 -6.70 -12.02 12.03
CA ASP A 107 -5.98 -12.92 11.13
C ASP A 107 -5.32 -12.13 9.99
N ARG A 108 -3.98 -12.14 9.98
CA ARG A 108 -3.12 -11.46 9.00
C ARG A 108 -2.49 -12.45 8.00
N SER A 109 -3.01 -13.67 7.90
CA SER A 109 -2.68 -14.56 6.80
C SER A 109 -3.32 -14.08 5.50
N GLN A 110 -2.72 -14.42 4.35
CA GLN A 110 -3.34 -14.09 3.06
C GLN A 110 -4.60 -14.93 2.79
N LYS A 111 -4.90 -15.94 3.63
CA LYS A 111 -5.99 -16.91 3.45
C LYS A 111 -5.97 -17.60 2.08
N GLY A 112 -4.79 -17.80 1.50
CA GLY A 112 -4.64 -18.39 0.16
C GLY A 112 -5.21 -17.53 -0.98
N ARG A 113 -5.37 -16.22 -0.78
CA ARG A 113 -5.90 -15.28 -1.80
C ARG A 113 -4.87 -14.81 -2.83
N GLY A 114 -3.60 -15.18 -2.67
CA GLY A 114 -2.53 -14.90 -3.64
C GLY A 114 -2.25 -13.41 -3.87
N LEU A 115 -2.41 -12.56 -2.84
CA LEU A 115 -2.08 -11.13 -2.94
C LEU A 115 -0.57 -10.91 -3.09
N ILE A 116 0.21 -11.68 -2.36
CA ILE A 116 1.66 -11.81 -2.46
C ILE A 116 1.97 -13.19 -3.00
N GLN A 117 2.58 -13.22 -4.18
CA GLN A 117 3.08 -14.44 -4.79
C GLN A 117 4.59 -14.54 -4.54
N VAL A 118 5.01 -15.70 -4.06
CA VAL A 118 6.39 -16.02 -3.74
C VAL A 118 6.89 -17.07 -4.71
N MET A 119 8.15 -16.96 -5.12
CA MET A 119 8.83 -17.94 -5.96
C MET A 119 10.21 -18.31 -5.40
N PRO A 120 10.64 -19.58 -5.50
CA PRO A 120 11.97 -20.01 -5.12
C PRO A 120 13.01 -19.64 -6.20
N ILE A 121 14.28 -19.49 -5.79
CA ILE A 121 15.39 -19.13 -6.68
C ILE A 121 15.72 -20.19 -7.74
N GLY A 122 15.32 -21.45 -7.51
CA GLY A 122 15.55 -22.59 -8.43
C GLY A 122 14.43 -22.82 -9.45
N GLY A 123 13.37 -21.99 -9.46
CA GLY A 123 12.38 -21.97 -10.54
C GLY A 123 11.76 -23.32 -10.86
N ASP A 124 11.02 -23.94 -9.92
CA ASP A 124 10.12 -25.02 -10.30
C ASP A 124 8.87 -24.42 -10.96
N GLU A 125 9.02 -24.08 -12.25
CA GLU A 125 8.06 -23.33 -13.08
C GLU A 125 6.68 -24.02 -13.11
N LYS A 126 6.64 -25.36 -13.11
CA LYS A 126 5.40 -26.15 -13.22
C LYS A 126 4.54 -26.11 -11.95
N GLN A 127 5.13 -26.18 -10.77
CA GLN A 127 4.34 -26.18 -9.52
C GLN A 127 3.69 -24.83 -9.24
N HIS A 128 4.37 -23.72 -9.57
CA HIS A 128 3.86 -22.38 -9.31
C HIS A 128 2.82 -21.91 -10.33
N GLU A 129 2.95 -22.28 -11.62
CA GLU A 129 1.89 -22.09 -12.61
C GLU A 129 0.64 -22.91 -12.26
N GLU A 130 0.80 -24.15 -11.80
CA GLU A 130 -0.30 -24.96 -11.30
C GLU A 130 -0.93 -24.38 -10.02
N LEU A 131 -0.15 -23.82 -9.09
CA LEU A 131 -0.68 -23.15 -7.89
C LEU A 131 -1.44 -21.87 -8.26
N ALA A 132 -0.91 -21.06 -9.19
CA ALA A 132 -1.63 -19.90 -9.73
C ALA A 132 -2.92 -20.34 -10.45
N GLN A 133 -2.89 -21.42 -11.24
CA GLN A 133 -4.09 -21.98 -11.90
C GLN A 133 -5.07 -22.65 -10.92
N LYS A 134 -4.61 -23.21 -9.80
CA LYS A 134 -5.44 -23.80 -8.73
C LYS A 134 -6.12 -22.74 -7.88
N HIS A 135 -5.44 -21.63 -7.57
CA HIS A 135 -6.06 -20.49 -6.87
C HIS A 135 -7.02 -19.72 -7.79
N HIS A 136 -6.73 -19.65 -9.09
CA HIS A 136 -7.56 -18.99 -10.10
C HIS A 136 -8.34 -20.06 -10.89
N GLY A 137 -9.40 -20.60 -10.29
CA GLY A 137 -10.25 -21.62 -10.92
C GLY A 137 -10.61 -21.24 -12.36
N LYS A 138 -10.17 -22.05 -13.33
CA LYS A 138 -10.26 -21.84 -14.79
C LYS A 138 -10.07 -20.37 -15.18
N GLN A 139 -8.83 -20.01 -15.51
CA GLN A 139 -8.46 -18.75 -16.16
C GLN A 139 -9.35 -18.49 -17.40
N ARG A 140 -10.51 -17.88 -17.19
CA ARG A 140 -11.22 -17.14 -18.22
C ARG A 140 -10.53 -15.80 -18.31
N PHE A 141 -9.29 -15.81 -18.76
CA PHE A 141 -8.66 -14.60 -19.29
C PHE A 141 -9.45 -14.23 -20.53
N TYR A 142 -10.52 -13.47 -20.35
CA TYR A 142 -10.95 -12.61 -21.41
C TYR A 142 -9.93 -11.49 -21.44
N THR A 143 -8.90 -11.62 -22.28
CA THR A 143 -8.21 -10.46 -22.81
C THR A 143 -9.26 -9.72 -23.62
N LEU A 144 -10.11 -8.92 -22.95
CA LEU A 144 -11.13 -8.13 -23.62
C LEU A 144 -10.39 -7.01 -24.33
N THR A 145 -9.89 -7.31 -25.53
CA THR A 145 -9.89 -6.30 -26.58
C THR A 145 -11.31 -5.77 -26.67
N ARG A 146 -11.48 -4.45 -26.77
CA ARG A 146 -12.80 -3.80 -26.78
C ARG A 146 -13.74 -4.34 -27.88
N LYS A 147 -13.21 -5.07 -28.87
CA LYS A 147 -13.93 -5.86 -29.89
C LYS A 147 -14.84 -6.94 -29.29
N ASP A 148 -14.52 -7.47 -28.12
CA ASP A 148 -15.21 -8.60 -27.49
C ASP A 148 -16.25 -8.17 -26.43
N LYS A 149 -16.43 -6.86 -26.24
CA LYS A 149 -17.45 -6.31 -25.33
C LYS A 149 -18.84 -6.39 -25.97
N LYS A 150 -19.53 -7.51 -25.83
CA LYS A 150 -21.00 -7.56 -25.96
C LYS A 150 -21.61 -7.28 -24.58
N SER A 151 -22.43 -6.24 -24.50
CA SER A 151 -23.31 -6.00 -23.35
C SER A 151 -24.22 -7.22 -23.18
N PHE A 152 -24.46 -7.65 -21.94
CA PHE A 152 -25.43 -8.72 -21.63
C PHE A 152 -26.88 -8.34 -21.99
N TYR A 153 -27.14 -7.06 -22.29
CA TYR A 153 -28.45 -6.52 -22.65
C TYR A 153 -28.49 -6.11 -24.12
N ASP A 154 -29.29 -6.83 -24.92
CA ASP A 154 -29.44 -6.65 -26.37
C ASP A 154 -29.84 -5.23 -26.83
N PRO A 155 -30.76 -4.50 -26.19
CA PRO A 155 -31.09 -3.13 -26.65
C PRO A 155 -30.00 -2.10 -26.32
N MET A 156 -29.02 -2.45 -25.48
CA MET A 156 -27.85 -1.63 -25.21
C MET A 156 -26.65 -2.03 -26.09
N ALA A 157 -26.72 -3.20 -26.76
CA ALA A 157 -25.65 -3.71 -27.61
C ALA A 157 -25.43 -2.87 -28.87
N GLU A 158 -26.45 -2.18 -29.38
CA GLU A 158 -26.33 -1.30 -30.55
C GLU A 158 -25.71 0.06 -30.18
N ASN A 159 -26.11 0.66 -29.06
CA ASN A 159 -25.49 1.86 -28.51
C ASN A 159 -24.05 1.60 -28.03
N VAL A 160 -23.82 0.46 -27.39
CA VAL A 160 -22.48 -0.03 -27.05
C VAL A 160 -21.71 -0.36 -28.32
N GLY A 161 -22.34 -0.93 -29.35
CA GLY A 161 -21.72 -1.22 -30.64
C GLY A 161 -21.25 0.03 -31.37
N ASN A 162 -22.04 1.12 -31.33
CA ASN A 162 -21.64 2.42 -31.87
C ASN A 162 -20.56 3.10 -31.02
N ALA A 163 -20.62 2.96 -29.69
CA ALA A 163 -19.56 3.40 -28.79
C ALA A 163 -18.27 2.57 -28.95
N VAL A 164 -18.40 1.27 -29.26
CA VAL A 164 -17.32 0.31 -29.54
C VAL A 164 -16.73 0.55 -30.92
N LYS A 165 -17.52 0.95 -31.93
CA LYS A 165 -17.01 1.42 -33.23
C LYS A 165 -16.27 2.75 -33.09
N LYS A 166 -16.79 3.71 -32.32
CA LYS A 166 -16.06 4.94 -31.93
C LYS A 166 -14.78 4.63 -31.14
N ALA A 167 -14.79 3.59 -30.32
CA ALA A 167 -13.67 3.14 -29.52
C ALA A 167 -12.83 2.00 -30.16
N GLY A 168 -13.13 1.65 -31.40
CA GLY A 168 -12.59 0.49 -32.14
C GLY A 168 -11.56 0.88 -33.19
N LYS A 169 -11.21 2.17 -33.26
CA LYS A 169 -9.88 2.57 -33.71
C LYS A 169 -8.88 1.88 -32.79
N GLN A 170 -7.83 1.28 -33.35
CA GLN A 170 -6.75 0.67 -32.57
C GLN A 170 -6.21 1.74 -31.62
N THR A 171 -6.27 1.49 -30.32
CA THR A 171 -6.24 2.44 -29.18
C THR A 171 -7.57 3.19 -28.94
N PRO A 172 -8.11 3.26 -27.70
CA PRO A 172 -9.01 4.37 -27.40
C PRO A 172 -8.24 5.63 -27.77
N VAL A 173 -8.84 6.51 -28.58
CA VAL A 173 -8.24 7.70 -29.23
C VAL A 173 -7.79 8.76 -28.21
N TYR A 174 -7.13 8.35 -27.14
CA TYR A 174 -6.80 9.17 -25.99
C TYR A 174 -5.58 8.63 -25.19
N LEU A 175 -5.20 7.35 -25.30
CA LEU A 175 -3.99 6.79 -24.64
C LEU A 175 -2.68 7.07 -25.40
N ASP A 176 -2.69 8.05 -26.30
CA ASP A 176 -1.58 8.38 -27.19
C ASP A 176 -1.27 9.87 -27.02
N PRO A 177 -0.06 10.27 -26.55
CA PRO A 177 1.17 9.47 -26.45
C PRO A 177 1.49 8.80 -25.11
N TYR A 178 0.61 8.90 -24.09
CA TYR A 178 0.94 8.46 -22.72
C TYR A 178 -0.02 7.40 -22.17
N LYS A 179 0.54 6.32 -21.61
CA LYS A 179 -0.16 5.42 -20.68
C LYS A 179 0.71 5.19 -19.45
N TRP A 180 0.24 5.68 -18.31
CA TRP A 180 0.99 5.60 -17.06
C TRP A 180 0.75 4.29 -16.32
N GLU A 181 1.82 3.56 -16.06
CA GLU A 181 1.80 2.33 -15.27
C GLU A 181 2.81 2.39 -14.12
N MET A 182 2.67 1.49 -13.17
CA MET A 182 3.59 1.37 -12.05
C MET A 182 3.94 -0.10 -11.80
N ILE A 183 5.20 -0.38 -11.56
CA ILE A 183 5.68 -1.68 -11.13
C ILE A 183 6.12 -1.61 -9.67
N ILE A 184 5.74 -2.62 -8.89
CA ILE A 184 6.14 -2.75 -7.48
C ILE A 184 6.91 -4.06 -7.32
N ASP A 185 8.20 -3.96 -7.03
CA ASP A 185 9.06 -5.09 -6.69
C ASP A 185 8.89 -5.48 -5.22
N LEU A 186 8.19 -6.59 -4.96
CA LEU A 186 7.97 -7.09 -3.60
C LEU A 186 9.21 -7.72 -2.99
N ASP A 187 10.20 -8.07 -3.81
CA ASP A 187 11.45 -8.64 -3.32
C ASP A 187 12.30 -7.58 -2.63
N ARG A 188 12.36 -6.39 -3.22
CA ARG A 188 13.06 -5.21 -2.70
C ARG A 188 12.31 -4.48 -1.59
N CYS A 189 11.01 -4.72 -1.45
CA CYS A 189 10.19 -4.02 -0.47
C CYS A 189 10.46 -4.53 0.96
N THR A 190 11.07 -3.69 1.79
CA THR A 190 11.36 -4.00 3.21
C THR A 190 10.27 -3.53 4.19
N GLY A 191 9.25 -2.82 3.71
CA GLY A 191 8.19 -2.28 4.57
C GLY A 191 8.57 -1.00 5.34
N CYS A 192 9.61 -0.28 4.92
CA CYS A 192 10.14 0.92 5.58
C CYS A 192 9.16 2.09 5.75
N SER A 193 8.00 2.09 5.07
CA SER A 193 6.94 3.11 5.16
C SER A 193 7.33 4.54 4.72
N ALA A 194 8.53 4.73 4.18
CA ALA A 194 8.95 6.03 3.61
C ALA A 194 8.02 6.50 2.48
N CYS A 195 7.57 5.58 1.62
CA CYS A 195 6.61 5.87 0.56
C CYS A 195 5.23 6.31 1.08
N VAL A 196 4.82 5.86 2.27
CA VAL A 196 3.58 6.30 2.93
C VAL A 196 3.74 7.76 3.33
N ALA A 197 4.80 8.09 4.08
CA ALA A 197 5.08 9.44 4.55
C ALA A 197 5.23 10.44 3.39
N ALA A 198 5.93 10.06 2.32
CA ALA A 198 6.07 10.89 1.13
C ALA A 198 4.72 11.16 0.45
N CYS A 199 3.83 10.16 0.41
CA CYS A 199 2.49 10.35 -0.14
C CYS A 199 1.65 11.34 0.69
N TYR A 200 1.78 11.30 2.02
CA TYR A 200 1.14 12.25 2.93
C TYR A 200 1.62 13.68 2.69
N ALA A 201 2.93 13.88 2.64
CA ALA A 201 3.56 15.18 2.43
C ALA A 201 3.22 15.76 1.05
N GLU A 202 3.38 14.97 -0.02
CA GLU A 202 3.21 15.42 -1.39
C GLU A 202 1.76 15.81 -1.71
N ASN A 203 0.80 15.00 -1.23
CA ASN A 203 -0.59 15.12 -1.61
C ASN A 203 -1.46 15.76 -0.52
N ASN A 204 -0.89 16.52 0.41
CA ASN A 204 -1.63 17.27 1.44
C ASN A 204 -2.63 16.40 2.23
N ILE A 205 -2.25 15.14 2.51
CA ILE A 205 -3.17 14.21 3.17
C ILE A 205 -3.21 14.54 4.68
N PRO A 206 -4.38 14.73 5.27
CA PRO A 206 -4.45 15.11 6.68
C PRO A 206 -4.14 13.92 7.61
N PRO A 207 -3.34 14.12 8.67
CA PRO A 207 -3.18 13.11 9.71
C PRO A 207 -4.49 12.93 10.49
N VAL A 208 -4.77 11.68 10.88
CA VAL A 208 -6.00 11.32 11.59
C VAL A 208 -5.67 10.86 13.01
N GLY A 209 -6.34 11.46 13.99
CA GLY A 209 -6.18 11.11 15.40
C GLY A 209 -6.59 9.67 15.73
N LYS A 210 -6.05 9.16 16.83
CA LYS A 210 -6.18 7.76 17.30
C LYS A 210 -7.62 7.24 17.27
N ASP A 211 -8.57 7.98 17.81
CA ASP A 211 -9.97 7.53 17.95
C ASP A 211 -10.65 7.28 16.61
N ARG A 212 -10.25 8.01 15.57
CA ARG A 212 -10.82 7.89 14.23
C ARG A 212 -10.12 6.80 13.43
N SER A 213 -8.82 6.66 13.58
CA SER A 213 -8.09 5.52 13.02
C SER A 213 -8.58 4.19 13.61
N ASN A 214 -9.04 4.17 14.87
CA ASN A 214 -9.61 2.97 15.50
C ASN A 214 -10.86 2.42 14.81
N ILE A 215 -11.66 3.30 14.21
CA ILE A 215 -12.88 2.92 13.50
C ILE A 215 -12.67 2.76 11.99
N GLY A 216 -11.41 2.57 11.56
CA GLY A 216 -11.04 2.35 10.15
C GLY A 216 -11.24 3.58 9.26
N ARG A 217 -11.07 4.78 9.82
CA ARG A 217 -11.21 6.07 9.11
C ARG A 217 -9.89 6.79 8.97
N GLU A 218 -8.82 6.04 8.73
CA GLU A 218 -7.52 6.58 8.37
C GLU A 218 -7.54 7.18 6.95
N MET A 219 -6.92 8.35 6.81
CA MET A 219 -6.73 8.99 5.52
C MET A 219 -5.37 8.58 4.97
N SER A 220 -5.23 7.32 4.53
CA SER A 220 -4.00 6.84 3.89
C SER A 220 -4.28 6.33 2.48
N TRP A 221 -3.65 6.96 1.48
CA TRP A 221 -3.79 6.61 0.06
C TRP A 221 -2.90 5.45 -0.38
N LEU A 222 -1.83 5.23 0.37
CA LEU A 222 -0.88 4.14 0.20
C LEU A 222 -0.62 3.54 1.57
N ARG A 223 -0.96 2.26 1.74
CA ARG A 223 -0.73 1.50 2.97
C ARG A 223 0.23 0.36 2.70
N ILE A 224 1.05 -0.01 3.66
CA ILE A 224 1.89 -1.20 3.55
C ILE A 224 1.19 -2.31 4.33
N GLU A 225 0.64 -3.28 3.59
CA GLU A 225 0.04 -4.45 4.22
C GLU A 225 1.13 -5.47 4.54
N ARG A 226 0.99 -6.06 5.72
CA ARG A 226 1.88 -7.11 6.24
C ARG A 226 1.10 -8.40 6.33
N TYR A 227 1.57 -9.41 5.62
CA TYR A 227 1.03 -10.75 5.67
C TYR A 227 1.98 -11.69 6.38
N PHE A 228 1.44 -12.54 7.24
CA PHE A 228 2.20 -13.58 7.94
C PHE A 228 1.82 -14.94 7.39
N GLU A 229 2.80 -15.69 6.89
CA GLU A 229 2.58 -17.04 6.40
C GLU A 229 3.66 -17.97 6.93
N LYS A 230 3.26 -19.21 7.24
CA LYS A 230 4.24 -20.25 7.55
C LYS A 230 4.82 -20.76 6.24
N ASN A 231 6.13 -20.67 6.10
CA ASN A 231 6.82 -21.27 4.97
C ASN A 231 6.65 -22.80 5.06
N LYS A 232 6.12 -23.41 3.99
CA LYS A 232 5.86 -24.85 3.94
C LYS A 232 7.13 -25.69 4.02
N GLN A 233 8.27 -25.16 3.59
CA GLN A 233 9.54 -25.87 3.55
C GLN A 233 10.32 -25.78 4.87
N THR A 234 10.35 -24.59 5.49
CA THR A 234 11.13 -24.37 6.73
C THR A 234 10.29 -24.45 8.00
N GLY A 235 8.96 -24.40 7.89
CA GLY A 235 8.04 -24.30 9.03
C GLY A 235 8.11 -22.97 9.78
N GLN A 236 8.97 -22.03 9.35
CA GLN A 236 9.15 -20.73 9.99
C GLN A 236 8.06 -19.75 9.55
N LEU A 237 7.71 -18.81 10.44
CA LEU A 237 6.80 -17.72 10.14
C LEU A 237 7.55 -16.64 9.36
N GLU A 238 7.15 -16.42 8.11
CA GLU A 238 7.68 -15.35 7.26
C GLU A 238 6.71 -14.18 7.22
N THR A 239 7.27 -12.97 7.12
CA THR A 239 6.51 -11.74 6.96
C THR A 239 6.74 -11.19 5.57
N TYR A 240 5.64 -10.90 4.88
CA TYR A 240 5.66 -10.33 3.55
C TYR A 240 5.01 -8.94 3.56
N TYR A 241 5.60 -8.02 2.81
CA TYR A 241 5.14 -6.64 2.69
C TYR A 241 4.58 -6.43 1.29
N THR A 242 3.40 -5.81 1.20
CA THR A 242 2.84 -5.36 -0.07
C THR A 242 2.36 -3.91 0.05
N PRO A 243 2.98 -2.98 -0.68
CA PRO A 243 2.46 -1.62 -0.81
C PRO A 243 1.14 -1.66 -1.59
N GLN A 244 0.08 -1.26 -0.92
CA GLN A 244 -1.28 -1.27 -1.43
C GLN A 244 -1.75 0.17 -1.62
N MET A 245 -2.06 0.52 -2.85
CA MET A 245 -2.59 1.83 -3.24
C MET A 245 -3.64 1.70 -4.35
N CYS A 246 -4.23 2.82 -4.79
CA CYS A 246 -5.14 2.79 -5.94
C CYS A 246 -4.42 2.24 -7.18
N GLN A 247 -4.95 1.14 -7.73
CA GLN A 247 -4.31 0.42 -8.83
C GLN A 247 -4.49 1.08 -10.21
N GLN A 248 -5.17 2.24 -10.29
CA GLN A 248 -5.61 2.90 -11.53
C GLN A 248 -6.16 1.92 -12.58
N CYS A 249 -7.19 1.18 -12.20
CA CYS A 249 -7.82 0.18 -13.06
C CYS A 249 -8.33 0.78 -14.38
N ASP A 250 -8.05 0.13 -15.51
CA ASP A 250 -8.61 0.49 -16.82
C ASP A 250 -10.12 0.17 -16.87
N ASN A 251 -10.53 -0.97 -16.30
CA ASN A 251 -11.94 -1.33 -16.15
C ASN A 251 -12.41 -1.01 -14.72
N ALA A 252 -12.26 0.22 -14.26
CA ALA A 252 -12.50 0.59 -12.87
C ALA A 252 -13.96 0.44 -12.43
N GLY A 253 -14.26 -0.52 -11.54
CA GLY A 253 -15.60 -0.63 -10.94
C GLY A 253 -16.01 0.63 -10.14
N CYS A 254 -15.04 1.37 -9.61
CA CYS A 254 -15.33 2.57 -8.82
C CYS A 254 -15.80 3.80 -9.63
N GLU A 255 -15.69 3.77 -10.96
CA GLU A 255 -16.10 4.84 -11.87
C GLU A 255 -17.61 4.85 -12.19
N PRO A 256 -18.22 3.78 -12.74
CA PRO A 256 -19.62 3.79 -13.17
C PRO A 256 -20.61 3.95 -12.00
N VAL A 257 -20.17 3.70 -10.77
CA VAL A 257 -20.99 3.83 -9.56
C VAL A 257 -21.09 5.25 -9.03
N CYS A 258 -20.37 6.22 -9.61
CA CYS A 258 -20.43 7.61 -9.18
C CYS A 258 -21.58 8.35 -9.91
N PRO A 259 -22.67 8.75 -9.21
CA PRO A 259 -23.83 9.36 -9.86
C PRO A 259 -23.57 10.75 -10.46
N VAL A 260 -22.49 11.41 -10.03
CA VAL A 260 -22.15 12.79 -10.42
C VAL A 260 -20.90 12.86 -11.31
N PHE A 261 -20.36 11.70 -11.72
CA PHE A 261 -19.14 11.59 -12.53
C PHE A 261 -17.94 12.34 -11.93
N ALA A 262 -17.81 12.32 -10.59
CA ALA A 262 -16.62 12.83 -9.90
C ALA A 262 -15.37 11.98 -10.16
N THR A 263 -15.56 10.81 -10.76
CA THR A 263 -14.51 9.86 -11.10
C THR A 263 -14.69 9.48 -12.55
N TYR A 264 -13.61 9.58 -13.31
CA TYR A 264 -13.60 9.21 -14.72
C TYR A 264 -12.20 8.76 -15.12
N GLN A 265 -12.06 8.01 -16.21
CA GLN A 265 -10.76 7.70 -16.78
C GLN A 265 -10.25 8.87 -17.64
N THR A 266 -9.08 9.39 -17.30
CA THR A 266 -8.38 10.37 -18.13
C THR A 266 -7.84 9.73 -19.40
N PRO A 267 -7.53 10.55 -20.43
CA PRO A 267 -6.88 10.06 -21.63
C PRO A 267 -5.63 9.23 -21.38
N ASP A 268 -4.79 9.66 -20.43
CA ASP A 268 -3.51 9.05 -20.11
C ASP A 268 -3.62 7.73 -19.31
N GLY A 269 -4.84 7.19 -19.14
CA GLY A 269 -5.12 5.96 -18.41
C GLY A 269 -5.22 6.11 -16.89
N LEU A 270 -5.07 7.33 -16.36
CA LEU A 270 -5.26 7.57 -14.92
C LEU A 270 -6.74 7.58 -14.58
N ASN A 271 -7.13 6.93 -13.48
CA ASN A 271 -8.44 7.15 -12.90
C ASN A 271 -8.42 8.51 -12.19
N ALA A 272 -9.10 9.53 -12.70
CA ALA A 272 -9.17 10.82 -12.03
C ALA A 272 -10.16 10.78 -10.86
N MET A 273 -9.82 11.50 -9.78
CA MET A 273 -10.76 11.83 -8.71
C MET A 273 -10.87 13.35 -8.64
N VAL A 274 -12.01 13.86 -9.07
CA VAL A 274 -12.32 15.28 -9.06
C VAL A 274 -12.97 15.62 -7.72
N TYR A 275 -12.19 16.24 -6.84
CA TYR A 275 -12.57 16.47 -5.44
C TYR A 275 -13.81 17.35 -5.31
N ASN A 276 -13.89 18.47 -6.03
CA ASN A 276 -14.98 19.44 -5.97
C ASN A 276 -16.32 18.91 -6.54
N ARG A 277 -16.29 17.89 -7.40
CA ARG A 277 -17.48 17.25 -7.96
C ARG A 277 -18.07 16.19 -7.02
N CYS A 278 -17.31 15.73 -6.04
CA CYS A 278 -17.73 14.65 -5.15
C CYS A 278 -18.81 15.11 -4.16
N VAL A 279 -20.00 14.50 -4.26
CA VAL A 279 -21.12 14.75 -3.32
C VAL A 279 -21.14 13.78 -2.12
N GLY A 280 -20.11 12.95 -1.96
CA GLY A 280 -19.91 12.14 -0.76
C GLY A 280 -20.82 10.92 -0.59
N THR A 281 -21.32 10.32 -1.67
CA THR A 281 -22.13 9.08 -1.65
C THR A 281 -21.36 7.85 -1.18
N ARG A 282 -20.02 7.86 -1.28
CA ARG A 282 -19.09 6.79 -0.85
C ARG A 282 -19.22 5.46 -1.58
N TYR A 283 -20.15 5.32 -2.52
CA TYR A 283 -20.38 4.05 -3.22
C TYR A 283 -19.16 3.58 -4.03
N CYS A 284 -18.34 4.52 -4.52
CA CYS A 284 -17.07 4.21 -5.17
C CYS A 284 -16.07 3.46 -4.27
N SER A 285 -16.10 3.66 -2.94
CA SER A 285 -15.28 2.88 -2.00
C SER A 285 -15.79 1.45 -1.86
N ASN A 286 -17.12 1.28 -1.82
CA ASN A 286 -17.74 -0.03 -1.73
C ASN A 286 -17.40 -0.89 -2.96
N ASN A 287 -17.46 -0.31 -4.17
CA ASN A 287 -17.15 -1.05 -5.40
C ASN A 287 -15.64 -1.20 -5.67
N CYS A 288 -14.78 -0.46 -4.97
CA CYS A 288 -13.33 -0.65 -5.06
C CYS A 288 -12.91 -1.89 -4.28
N VAL A 289 -12.48 -2.94 -4.98
CA VAL A 289 -12.09 -4.21 -4.33
C VAL A 289 -10.88 -4.05 -3.41
N TYR A 290 -9.92 -3.20 -3.80
CA TYR A 290 -8.75 -2.88 -2.99
C TYR A 290 -9.04 -1.97 -1.79
N LYS A 291 -10.24 -1.36 -1.72
CA LYS A 291 -10.63 -0.39 -0.68
C LYS A 291 -9.60 0.75 -0.53
N GLN A 292 -9.20 1.33 -1.66
CA GLN A 292 -8.17 2.38 -1.74
C GLN A 292 -8.72 3.79 -1.93
N ARG A 293 -10.04 3.94 -1.76
CA ARG A 293 -10.69 5.25 -1.72
C ARG A 293 -11.00 5.60 -0.28
N ARG A 294 -10.44 6.71 0.20
CA ARG A 294 -10.59 7.22 1.57
C ARG A 294 -11.57 8.38 1.58
N PHE A 295 -12.34 8.53 2.65
CA PHE A 295 -13.39 9.54 2.73
C PHE A 295 -13.05 10.57 3.81
N ASN A 296 -13.16 11.86 3.48
CA ASN A 296 -13.04 12.93 4.45
C ASN A 296 -14.28 13.02 5.32
N TRP A 297 -14.22 12.40 6.50
CA TRP A 297 -15.33 12.42 7.46
C TRP A 297 -15.49 13.77 8.17
N ARG A 298 -14.42 14.55 8.26
CA ARG A 298 -14.37 15.83 8.96
C ARG A 298 -13.61 16.86 8.11
N SER A 299 -13.72 18.11 8.53
CA SER A 299 -12.82 19.16 8.06
C SER A 299 -11.52 19.03 8.85
N TYR A 300 -10.41 18.85 8.16
CA TYR A 300 -9.09 18.82 8.76
C TYR A 300 -8.47 20.20 8.57
N GLN A 301 -8.07 20.83 9.66
CA GLN A 301 -7.43 22.14 9.65
C GLN A 301 -5.93 21.98 9.81
N PHE A 302 -5.17 22.75 9.06
CA PHE A 302 -3.74 22.90 9.22
C PHE A 302 -3.50 24.27 9.89
N PRO A 303 -3.26 24.33 11.22
CA PRO A 303 -3.05 25.60 11.90
C PRO A 303 -1.77 26.28 11.41
N SER A 304 -1.63 27.58 11.66
CA SER A 304 -0.34 28.27 11.43
C SER A 304 0.70 27.83 12.45
N PRO A 305 1.94 27.49 12.05
CA PRO A 305 2.57 27.60 10.72
C PRO A 305 2.47 26.33 9.84
N LEU A 306 1.84 25.25 10.30
CA LEU A 306 1.74 23.97 9.58
C LEU A 306 1.06 24.06 8.21
N HIS A 307 0.26 25.10 7.93
CA HIS A 307 -0.28 25.32 6.59
C HIS A 307 0.81 25.59 5.52
N MET A 308 2.00 26.06 5.91
CA MET A 308 3.12 26.34 4.99
C MET A 308 3.75 25.08 4.41
N GLN A 309 3.52 23.90 5.02
CA GLN A 309 4.02 22.62 4.51
C GLN A 309 3.20 22.09 3.33
N LEU A 310 2.05 22.69 3.05
CA LEU A 310 1.11 22.19 2.05
C LEU A 310 1.63 22.47 0.65
N ASN A 311 1.61 21.45 -0.20
CA ASN A 311 1.95 21.56 -1.60
C ASN A 311 0.92 22.44 -2.34
N PRO A 312 1.30 23.59 -2.92
CA PRO A 312 0.38 24.48 -3.62
C PRO A 312 -0.20 23.86 -4.90
N ALA A 313 0.46 22.86 -5.49
CA ALA A 313 0.01 22.20 -6.71
C ALA A 313 -1.15 21.21 -6.48
N VAL A 314 -1.45 20.86 -5.22
CA VAL A 314 -2.49 19.89 -4.87
C VAL A 314 -3.55 20.55 -4.01
N SER A 315 -4.82 20.42 -4.42
CA SER A 315 -5.94 20.94 -3.64
C SER A 315 -5.99 20.33 -2.23
N VAL A 316 -6.22 21.17 -1.22
CA VAL A 316 -6.61 20.73 0.13
C VAL A 316 -8.10 20.39 0.11
N ARG A 317 -8.47 19.22 0.65
CA ARG A 317 -9.84 18.70 0.51
C ARG A 317 -10.71 19.11 1.69
N CYS A 318 -11.98 19.33 1.40
CA CYS A 318 -13.01 19.58 2.39
C CYS A 318 -13.68 18.29 2.88
N LYS A 319 -14.47 18.43 3.95
CA LYS A 319 -15.35 17.38 4.46
C LYS A 319 -16.30 16.89 3.36
N GLY A 320 -16.55 15.59 3.32
CA GLY A 320 -17.55 15.01 2.42
C GLY A 320 -17.00 14.54 1.08
N VAL A 321 -15.69 14.61 0.87
CA VAL A 321 -15.04 14.27 -0.39
C VAL A 321 -14.28 12.95 -0.29
N MET A 322 -14.32 12.15 -1.37
CA MET A 322 -13.49 10.96 -1.50
C MET A 322 -12.11 11.31 -2.06
N GLU A 323 -11.09 10.60 -1.59
CA GLU A 323 -9.71 10.71 -2.03
C GLU A 323 -9.14 9.34 -2.39
N LYS A 324 -8.07 9.33 -3.17
CA LYS A 324 -7.34 8.12 -3.57
C LYS A 324 -5.96 8.52 -4.08
N CYS A 325 -5.04 7.56 -4.18
CA CYS A 325 -3.82 7.75 -4.95
C CYS A 325 -4.15 8.14 -6.41
N THR A 326 -3.51 9.19 -6.91
CA THR A 326 -3.67 9.76 -8.26
C THR A 326 -2.42 9.62 -9.12
N PHE A 327 -1.46 8.78 -8.70
CA PHE A 327 -0.11 8.70 -9.29
C PHE A 327 0.60 10.07 -9.33
N CYS A 328 0.39 10.90 -8.29
CA CYS A 328 0.94 12.26 -8.21
C CYS A 328 0.63 13.05 -9.48
N HIS A 329 -0.67 13.14 -9.84
CA HIS A 329 -1.12 13.71 -11.11
C HIS A 329 -0.58 15.12 -11.37
N HIS A 330 -0.30 15.90 -10.33
CA HIS A 330 0.23 17.24 -10.41
C HIS A 330 1.66 17.23 -10.99
N ARG A 331 2.52 16.29 -10.56
CA ARG A 331 3.85 16.08 -11.16
C ARG A 331 3.76 15.62 -12.61
N ILE A 332 2.81 14.74 -12.92
CA ILE A 332 2.56 14.29 -14.30
C ILE A 332 2.18 15.49 -15.18
N ARG A 333 1.25 16.33 -14.71
CA ARG A 333 0.77 17.48 -15.45
C ARG A 333 1.87 18.52 -15.66
N GLU A 334 2.59 18.87 -14.61
CA GLU A 334 3.71 19.82 -14.66
C GLU A 334 4.76 19.41 -15.69
N MET A 335 5.21 18.15 -15.66
CA MET A 335 6.20 17.67 -16.62
C MET A 335 5.65 17.54 -18.05
N LYS A 336 4.36 17.21 -18.21
CA LYS A 336 3.71 17.21 -19.54
C LYS A 336 3.61 18.62 -20.11
N ASP A 337 3.31 19.61 -19.27
CA ASP A 337 3.22 21.02 -19.69
C ASP A 337 4.64 21.52 -20.09
N LEU A 338 5.67 21.23 -19.29
CA LEU A 338 7.08 21.55 -19.62
C LEU A 338 7.57 20.88 -20.90
N ALA A 339 7.26 19.60 -21.10
CA ALA A 339 7.64 18.88 -22.31
C ALA A 339 6.95 19.47 -23.55
N LYS A 340 5.67 19.83 -23.42
CA LYS A 340 4.89 20.49 -24.47
C LYS A 340 5.46 21.86 -24.84
N ASP A 341 5.86 22.67 -23.85
CA ASP A 341 6.51 23.97 -24.09
C ASP A 341 7.85 23.82 -24.82
N GLN A 342 8.56 22.71 -24.60
CA GLN A 342 9.80 22.36 -25.29
C GLN A 342 9.58 21.65 -26.64
N GLY A 343 8.32 21.40 -27.03
CA GLY A 343 7.98 20.73 -28.29
C GLY A 343 8.40 19.25 -28.35
N ARG A 344 8.57 18.60 -27.20
CA ARG A 344 8.99 17.19 -27.10
C ARG A 344 8.03 16.37 -26.24
N ASP A 345 8.18 15.05 -26.32
CA ASP A 345 7.51 14.16 -25.38
C ASP A 345 8.28 14.01 -24.06
N VAL A 346 7.58 13.54 -23.04
CA VAL A 346 8.16 13.26 -21.71
C VAL A 346 9.09 12.04 -21.79
N ASN A 347 10.34 12.21 -21.39
CA ASN A 347 11.31 11.12 -21.38
C ASN A 347 11.12 10.20 -20.15
N ASP A 348 11.56 8.95 -20.25
CA ASP A 348 11.54 8.02 -19.13
C ASP A 348 12.40 8.52 -17.95
N GLY A 349 11.83 8.52 -16.76
CA GLY A 349 12.48 9.00 -15.53
C GLY A 349 12.38 10.50 -15.26
N GLU A 350 11.87 11.32 -16.19
CA GLU A 350 11.57 12.73 -15.92
C GLU A 350 10.45 12.92 -14.90
N ILE A 351 9.45 12.03 -14.92
CA ILE A 351 8.40 12.00 -13.90
C ILE A 351 8.75 10.96 -12.84
N GLN A 352 8.99 11.44 -11.62
CA GLN A 352 9.11 10.59 -10.45
C GLN A 352 7.97 10.87 -9.47
N THR A 353 7.19 9.84 -9.17
CA THR A 353 6.15 9.93 -8.13
C THR A 353 6.79 10.04 -6.74
N ALA A 354 6.10 10.67 -5.79
CA ALA A 354 6.64 10.83 -4.44
C ALA A 354 6.94 9.48 -3.75
N CYS A 355 6.10 8.46 -3.99
CA CYS A 355 6.33 7.13 -3.45
C CYS A 355 7.53 6.40 -4.09
N GLN A 356 7.81 6.63 -5.36
CA GLN A 356 9.01 6.14 -6.04
C GLN A 356 10.27 6.84 -5.52
N GLN A 357 10.28 8.17 -5.52
CA GLN A 357 11.44 8.98 -5.11
C GLN A 357 11.85 8.73 -3.65
N ALA A 358 10.88 8.49 -2.77
CA ALA A 358 11.15 8.23 -1.35
C ALA A 358 11.52 6.77 -1.04
N CYS A 359 11.46 5.85 -2.00
CA CYS A 359 11.75 4.45 -1.74
C CYS A 359 13.27 4.21 -1.74
N PRO A 360 13.91 3.89 -0.60
CA PRO A 360 15.36 3.69 -0.57
C PRO A 360 15.83 2.43 -1.30
N ALA A 361 14.91 1.50 -1.56
CA ALA A 361 15.19 0.22 -2.21
C ALA A 361 14.82 0.21 -3.71
N ASP A 362 14.39 1.35 -4.27
CA ASP A 362 13.89 1.46 -5.64
C ASP A 362 12.87 0.37 -6.00
N ALA A 363 11.98 0.05 -5.05
CA ALA A 363 10.97 -0.99 -5.22
C ALA A 363 9.79 -0.53 -6.09
N ILE A 364 9.53 0.77 -6.18
CA ILE A 364 8.42 1.33 -6.96
C ILE A 364 9.01 1.99 -8.21
N ILE A 365 8.55 1.58 -9.39
CA ILE A 365 8.99 2.11 -10.68
C ILE A 365 7.75 2.64 -11.39
N PHE A 366 7.76 3.92 -11.76
CA PHE A 366 6.68 4.58 -12.49
C PHE A 366 7.18 5.06 -13.86
N GLY A 367 6.31 5.07 -14.86
CA GLY A 367 6.70 5.42 -16.24
C GLY A 367 5.61 5.16 -17.28
N ASN A 368 5.92 5.49 -18.54
CA ASN A 368 5.03 5.32 -19.68
C ASN A 368 5.21 3.94 -20.33
N ILE A 369 4.15 3.13 -20.41
CA ILE A 369 4.20 1.81 -21.07
C ILE A 369 4.16 1.92 -22.62
N MET A 370 3.68 3.06 -23.16
CA MET A 370 3.65 3.28 -24.62
C MET A 370 5.05 3.51 -25.19
N ASP A 371 5.97 4.06 -24.40
CA ASP A 371 7.37 4.21 -24.80
C ASP A 371 8.07 2.84 -24.84
N ASN A 372 8.58 2.47 -26.02
CA ASN A 372 9.30 1.22 -26.26
C ASN A 372 10.60 1.11 -25.45
N ASN A 373 11.21 2.25 -25.10
CA ASN A 373 12.48 2.29 -24.41
C ASN A 373 12.36 2.39 -22.88
N SER A 374 11.15 2.54 -22.34
CA SER A 374 10.94 2.75 -20.92
C SER A 374 11.37 1.57 -20.06
N LYS A 375 11.84 1.87 -18.84
CA LYS A 375 12.19 0.85 -17.83
C LYS A 375 11.01 -0.09 -17.55
N ILE A 376 9.79 0.45 -17.52
CA ILE A 376 8.59 -0.35 -17.23
C ILE A 376 8.34 -1.39 -18.30
N LYS A 377 8.39 -1.01 -19.58
CA LYS A 377 8.13 -1.96 -20.67
C LYS A 377 9.14 -3.09 -20.68
N ARG A 378 10.43 -2.75 -20.51
CA ARG A 378 11.51 -3.74 -20.41
C ARG A 378 11.30 -4.73 -19.27
N ILE A 379 10.87 -4.26 -18.09
CA ILE A 379 10.59 -5.14 -16.94
C ILE A 379 9.36 -6.01 -17.23
N LYS A 380 8.28 -5.44 -17.77
CA LYS A 380 7.03 -6.16 -18.03
C LYS A 380 7.20 -7.27 -19.07
N GLU A 381 8.02 -7.04 -20.10
CA GLU A 381 8.28 -8.01 -21.17
C GLU A 381 9.33 -9.07 -20.79
N LYS A 382 10.41 -8.69 -20.09
CA LYS A 382 11.54 -9.60 -19.81
C LYS A 382 11.39 -10.38 -18.51
N ASN A 383 10.63 -9.87 -17.54
CA ASN A 383 10.64 -10.40 -16.18
C ASN A 383 9.48 -11.39 -15.96
N ARG A 384 9.79 -12.68 -15.84
CA ARG A 384 8.81 -13.75 -15.57
C ARG A 384 8.10 -13.64 -14.21
N ARG A 385 8.55 -12.72 -13.35
CA ARG A 385 8.05 -12.49 -12.00
C ARG A 385 6.80 -11.60 -11.96
N THR A 386 6.35 -11.07 -13.09
CA THR A 386 5.21 -10.14 -13.13
C THR A 386 3.89 -10.85 -12.86
N TYR A 387 3.04 -10.25 -12.03
CA TYR A 387 1.66 -10.65 -11.86
C TYR A 387 0.80 -9.43 -11.49
N ILE A 388 -0.51 -9.54 -11.73
CA ILE A 388 -1.50 -8.59 -11.25
C ILE A 388 -2.24 -9.20 -10.06
N GLN A 389 -2.65 -8.36 -9.12
CA GLN A 389 -3.50 -8.81 -8.02
C GLN A 389 -4.94 -8.96 -8.51
N LEU A 390 -5.63 -9.99 -8.01
CA LEU A 390 -7.04 -10.28 -8.28
C LEU A 390 -7.41 -10.28 -9.79
N PRO A 391 -6.67 -11.05 -10.64
CA PRO A 391 -6.92 -11.10 -12.07
C PRO A 391 -8.34 -11.57 -12.44
N GLU A 392 -8.98 -12.38 -11.58
CA GLU A 392 -10.28 -13.01 -11.81
C GLU A 392 -11.42 -11.99 -11.97
N LEU A 393 -11.24 -10.80 -11.42
CA LEU A 393 -12.25 -9.74 -11.45
C LEU A 393 -12.14 -8.84 -12.68
N ASN A 394 -11.12 -9.04 -13.52
CA ASN A 394 -10.91 -8.33 -14.77
C ASN A 394 -11.00 -6.79 -14.66
N PHE A 395 -10.48 -6.23 -13.55
CA PHE A 395 -10.36 -4.79 -13.36
C PHE A 395 -9.24 -4.15 -14.19
N GLN A 396 -8.31 -4.96 -14.73
CA GLN A 396 -7.16 -4.51 -15.52
C GLN A 396 -6.38 -3.39 -14.80
N PRO A 397 -5.75 -3.68 -13.64
CA PRO A 397 -4.96 -2.70 -12.90
C PRO A 397 -3.75 -2.22 -13.70
N ALA A 398 -3.42 -0.93 -13.60
CA ALA A 398 -2.19 -0.35 -14.17
C ALA A 398 -0.95 -0.63 -13.30
N ILE A 399 -1.14 -1.17 -12.09
CA ILE A 399 -0.05 -1.60 -11.22
C ILE A 399 0.23 -3.08 -11.47
N THR A 400 1.49 -3.39 -11.76
CA THR A 400 2.00 -4.77 -11.85
C THR A 400 2.95 -5.04 -10.69
N TYR A 401 2.78 -6.18 -10.03
CA TYR A 401 3.67 -6.60 -8.94
C TYR A 401 4.71 -7.59 -9.45
N LEU A 402 5.90 -7.56 -8.89
CA LEU A 402 6.89 -8.62 -9.07
C LEU A 402 6.84 -9.57 -7.87
N LYS A 403 6.83 -10.88 -8.15
CA LYS A 403 6.89 -11.93 -7.14
C LYS A 403 8.12 -11.74 -6.25
N LYS A 404 7.95 -12.00 -4.95
CA LYS A 404 9.06 -12.06 -4.01
C LYS A 404 9.88 -13.32 -4.27
N VAL A 405 11.20 -13.20 -4.30
CA VAL A 405 12.09 -14.35 -4.49
C VAL A 405 12.57 -14.80 -3.11
N ASN A 406 12.15 -15.98 -2.69
CA ASN A 406 12.65 -16.55 -1.45
C ASN A 406 13.99 -17.23 -1.72
N HIS A 407 15.05 -16.62 -1.20
CA HIS A 407 16.38 -17.23 -1.08
C HIS A 407 16.32 -18.27 0.02
N HIS A 408 15.89 -19.48 -0.32
CA HIS A 408 16.13 -20.61 0.56
C HIS A 408 17.64 -20.83 0.61
N ASN A 409 18.26 -20.57 1.76
CA ASN A 409 19.56 -21.14 2.09
C ASN A 409 19.37 -22.67 2.16
N THR A 410 19.36 -23.35 1.02
CA THR A 410 20.01 -24.66 0.96
C THR A 410 21.42 -24.38 1.46
N LYS A 411 21.76 -24.87 2.66
CA LYS A 411 23.14 -24.81 3.16
C LYS A 411 24.04 -25.23 2.00
N ALA A 412 24.95 -24.34 1.60
CA ALA A 412 26.07 -24.71 0.74
C ALA A 412 26.91 -25.77 1.45
#